data_AF-A0AAW2Y6L7-F1
#
_entry.id   AF-A0AAW2Y6L7-F1
#
_cell.length_a   1.000
_cell.length_b   1.000
_cell.length_c   1.000
_cell.angle_alpha   90.00
_cell.angle_beta   90.00
_cell.angle_gamma   90.00
#
_symmetry.space_group_name_H-M   'P 1'
#
loop_
_entity.id
_entity.type
_entity.pdbx_description
1 polymer ?
#
loop_
_entity_poly.entity_id
_entity_poly.type
_entity_poly.pdbx_seq_one_letter_code
_entity_poly.pdbx_strand_id
1 'polypeptide(L)'
;GTGKIFLYRILLANFINDGCIILTTATSGIAANLLPGGRTAHSKFKIPIKFEPMAMCHFNKQSDLCALIDRASAIIWDEVPMANRKAFEAVDCTFRDMLGVDLPFGGKVMI
;
A
#
# COMPACT_ATOMS: atom_id res chain seq x y z
N GLY A 1 11.52 11.42 -17.14
CA GLY A 1 11.11 12.25 -15.98
C GLY A 1 9.86 13.02 -16.34
N THR A 2 8.71 12.60 -15.81
CA THR A 2 7.39 13.18 -16.12
C THR A 2 6.78 13.94 -14.94
N GLY A 3 7.56 14.23 -13.89
CA GLY A 3 7.07 14.96 -12.71
C GLY A 3 6.26 14.14 -11.70
N LYS A 4 6.03 12.84 -11.91
CA LYS A 4 5.27 11.99 -10.96
C LYS A 4 5.80 12.05 -9.53
N ILE A 5 7.11 11.94 -9.34
CA ILE A 5 7.73 12.00 -8.00
C ILE A 5 7.48 13.37 -7.35
N PHE A 6 7.54 14.44 -8.13
CA PHE A 6 7.24 15.79 -7.65
C PHE A 6 5.76 15.90 -7.23
N LEU A 7 4.84 15.34 -8.03
CA LEU A 7 3.43 15.27 -7.70
C LEU A 7 3.18 14.48 -6.39
N TYR A 8 3.78 13.29 -6.25
CA TYR A 8 3.65 12.49 -5.02
C TYR A 8 4.16 13.27 -3.80
N ARG A 9 5.28 14.00 -3.92
CA ARG A 9 5.81 14.82 -2.83
C ARG A 9 4.86 15.94 -2.42
N ILE A 10 4.22 16.61 -3.38
CA ILE A 10 3.22 17.65 -3.10
C ILE A 10 2.00 17.03 -2.42
N LEU A 11 1.48 15.93 -2.96
CA LEU A 11 0.33 15.24 -2.37
C LEU A 11 0.63 14.81 -0.93
N LEU A 12 1.78 14.19 -0.69
CA LEU A 12 2.21 13.79 0.65
C LEU A 12 2.34 14.99 1.59
N ALA A 13 2.96 16.08 1.14
CA ALA A 13 3.10 17.29 1.96
C ALA A 13 1.74 17.87 2.36
N ASN A 14 0.78 17.92 1.43
CA ASN A 14 -0.57 18.40 1.70
C ASN A 14 -1.29 17.49 2.71
N PHE A 15 -1.31 16.17 2.48
CA PHE A 15 -1.96 15.24 3.40
C PHE A 15 -1.33 15.25 4.80
N ILE A 16 -0.01 15.36 4.90
CA ILE A 16 0.68 15.46 6.20
C ILE A 16 0.32 16.76 6.90
N ASN A 17 0.22 17.87 6.16
CA ASN A 17 -0.21 19.16 6.70
C ASN A 17 -1.65 19.08 7.26
N ASP A 18 -2.51 18.28 6.64
CA ASP A 18 -3.89 18.04 7.10
C ASP A 18 -3.98 16.99 8.23
N GLY A 19 -2.84 16.46 8.69
CA GLY A 19 -2.77 15.45 9.75
C GLY A 19 -3.17 14.04 9.30
N CYS A 20 -3.29 13.80 8.00
CA CYS A 20 -3.60 12.49 7.44
C CYS A 20 -2.37 11.57 7.43
N ILE A 21 -2.63 10.26 7.53
CA ILE A 21 -1.59 9.24 7.39
C ILE A 21 -1.67 8.66 5.98
N ILE A 22 -0.56 8.74 5.24
CA ILE A 22 -0.44 8.19 3.88
C ILE A 22 0.65 7.14 3.87
N LEU A 23 0.36 5.97 3.28
CA LEU A 23 1.36 4.92 3.12
C LEU A 23 1.93 4.97 1.70
N THR A 24 3.24 5.13 1.59
CA THR A 24 3.93 5.13 0.31
C THR A 24 4.58 3.78 0.05
N THR A 25 4.28 3.19 -1.10
CA THR A 25 4.85 1.92 -1.55
C THR A 25 5.22 1.97 -3.02
N ALA A 26 6.08 1.05 -3.45
CA ALA A 26 6.36 0.84 -4.87
C ALA A 26 6.63 -0.63 -5.17
N THR A 27 6.61 -1.02 -6.44
CA THR A 27 6.93 -2.41 -6.83
C THR A 27 8.43 -2.70 -6.74
N SER A 28 9.30 -1.79 -7.20
CA SER A 28 10.75 -1.93 -7.13
C SER A 28 11.38 -1.21 -5.93
N GLY A 29 12.53 -1.69 -5.46
CA GLY A 29 13.28 -1.06 -4.37
C GLY A 29 13.79 0.34 -4.74
N ILE A 30 14.17 0.54 -5.99
CA ILE A 30 14.65 1.82 -6.50
C ILE A 30 13.52 2.85 -6.50
N ALA A 31 12.34 2.51 -7.03
CA ALA A 31 11.19 3.40 -7.02
C ALA A 31 10.73 3.70 -5.58
N ALA A 32 10.72 2.70 -4.70
CA ALA A 32 10.37 2.89 -3.29
C ALA A 32 11.29 3.91 -2.60
N ASN A 33 12.60 3.87 -2.88
CA ASN A 33 13.57 4.77 -2.28
C ASN A 33 13.39 6.24 -2.71
N LEU A 34 12.72 6.49 -3.83
CA LEU A 34 12.42 7.84 -4.33
C LEU A 34 11.21 8.48 -3.62
N LEU A 35 10.36 7.65 -3.00
CA LEU A 35 9.21 8.09 -2.22
C LEU A 35 9.61 8.35 -0.76
N PRO A 36 9.17 9.46 -0.15
CA PRO A 36 9.40 9.72 1.27
C PRO A 36 8.84 8.60 2.16
N GLY A 37 9.70 7.92 2.92
CA GLY A 37 9.27 6.78 3.76
C GLY A 37 8.85 5.54 2.97
N GLY A 38 9.15 5.50 1.67
CA GLY A 38 8.75 4.43 0.77
C GLY A 38 9.40 3.09 1.12
N ARG A 39 8.62 2.02 0.97
CA ARG A 39 9.10 0.64 0.99
C ARG A 39 8.49 -0.12 -0.17
N THR A 40 9.09 -1.23 -0.56
CA THR A 40 8.46 -2.08 -1.57
C THR A 40 7.12 -2.61 -1.04
N ALA A 41 6.13 -2.77 -1.93
CA ALA A 41 4.82 -3.32 -1.56
C ALA A 41 4.96 -4.70 -0.91
N HIS A 42 5.87 -5.53 -1.40
CA HIS A 42 6.21 -6.83 -0.79
C HIS A 42 6.68 -6.69 0.67
N SER A 43 7.58 -5.75 0.96
CA SER A 43 8.10 -5.54 2.32
C SER A 43 7.05 -4.90 3.23
N LYS A 44 6.32 -3.90 2.71
CA LYS A 44 5.31 -3.15 3.46
C LYS A 44 4.12 -4.02 3.80
N PHE A 45 3.60 -4.78 2.84
CA PHE A 45 2.38 -5.59 2.98
C PHE A 45 2.67 -7.07 3.21
N LYS A 46 3.92 -7.49 3.43
CA LYS A 46 4.25 -8.90 3.69
C LYS A 46 3.64 -9.86 2.66
N ILE A 47 3.67 -9.44 1.38
CA ILE A 47 3.08 -10.19 0.28
C ILE A 47 3.82 -11.53 0.15
N PRO A 48 3.12 -12.67 0.13
CA PRO A 48 3.75 -13.98 0.01
C PRO A 48 4.44 -14.14 -1.35
N ILE A 49 5.64 -14.74 -1.35
CA ILE A 49 6.41 -15.01 -2.58
C ILE A 49 5.78 -16.15 -3.39
N LYS A 50 5.11 -17.09 -2.70
CA LYS A 50 4.39 -18.21 -3.32
C LYS A 50 2.89 -17.96 -3.18
N PHE A 51 2.21 -17.81 -4.32
CA PHE A 51 0.77 -17.58 -4.37
C PHE A 51 0.02 -18.90 -4.53
N GLU A 52 -0.41 -19.48 -3.41
CA GLU A 52 -1.43 -20.53 -3.37
C GLU A 52 -2.83 -19.94 -3.68
N PRO A 53 -3.85 -20.76 -4.04
CA PRO A 53 -5.21 -20.28 -4.20
C PRO A 53 -5.67 -19.66 -2.87
N MET A 54 -6.13 -18.40 -2.89
CA MET A 54 -6.42 -17.58 -1.68
C MET A 54 -5.21 -17.12 -0.85
N ALA A 55 -4.00 -17.05 -1.42
CA ALA A 55 -2.86 -16.46 -0.72
C ALA A 55 -3.17 -15.02 -0.25
N MET A 56 -3.36 -14.86 1.06
CA MET A 56 -3.50 -13.57 1.71
C MET A 56 -2.14 -13.05 2.18
N CYS A 57 -2.03 -11.75 2.37
CA CYS A 57 -0.87 -11.17 3.04
C CYS A 57 -0.90 -11.60 4.51
N HIS A 58 0.22 -12.13 5.01
CA HIS A 58 0.30 -12.59 6.39
C HIS A 58 0.44 -11.39 7.33
N PHE A 59 -0.69 -10.93 7.86
CA PHE A 59 -0.72 -9.99 8.98
C PHE A 59 -1.34 -10.66 10.20
N ASN A 60 -0.76 -10.43 11.37
CA ASN A 60 -1.51 -10.60 12.60
C ASN A 60 -2.49 -9.42 12.70
N LYS A 61 -3.80 -9.66 12.95
CA LYS A 61 -4.81 -8.59 13.09
C LYS A 61 -4.46 -7.59 14.21
N GLN A 62 -3.61 -7.99 15.16
CA GLN A 62 -3.08 -7.14 16.24
C GLN A 62 -1.74 -6.46 15.89
N SER A 63 -1.26 -6.55 14.66
CA SER A 63 0.04 -5.96 14.29
C SER A 63 -0.05 -4.44 14.18
N ASP A 64 1.05 -3.75 14.51
CA ASP A 64 1.20 -2.30 14.32
C ASP A 64 0.91 -1.86 12.88
N LEU A 65 1.20 -2.75 11.92
CA LEU A 65 0.93 -2.50 10.50
C LEU A 65 -0.57 -2.49 10.21
N CYS A 66 -1.35 -3.38 10.82
CA CYS A 66 -2.81 -3.35 10.69
C CYS A 66 -3.37 -2.05 11.26
N ALA A 67 -2.98 -1.66 12.48
CA ALA A 67 -3.40 -0.38 13.06
C ALA A 67 -3.00 0.82 12.17
N LEU A 68 -1.84 0.74 11.52
CA LEU A 68 -1.38 1.79 10.60
C LEU A 68 -2.20 1.83 9.31
N ILE A 69 -2.54 0.69 8.71
CA ILE A 69 -3.40 0.62 7.51
C ILE A 69 -4.80 1.10 7.83
N ASP A 70 -5.35 0.72 8.99
CA ASP A 70 -6.67 1.16 9.45
C ASP A 70 -6.74 2.68 9.62
N ARG A 71 -5.70 3.29 10.18
CA ARG A 71 -5.61 4.75 10.33
C ARG A 71 -5.20 5.50 9.05
N ALA A 72 -4.69 4.80 8.04
CA ALA A 72 -4.26 5.43 6.80
C ALA A 72 -5.45 5.95 5.99
N SER A 73 -5.35 7.18 5.51
CA SER A 73 -6.36 7.82 4.67
C SER A 73 -6.21 7.42 3.20
N ALA A 74 -4.96 7.23 2.74
CA ALA A 74 -4.66 6.76 1.40
C ALA A 74 -3.36 5.98 1.34
N ILE A 75 -3.18 5.24 0.25
CA ILE A 75 -2.02 4.41 -0.02
C ILE A 75 -1.55 4.71 -1.44
N ILE A 76 -0.32 5.21 -1.56
CA ILE A 76 0.36 5.41 -2.84
C ILE A 76 1.10 4.11 -3.18
N TRP A 77 0.87 3.57 -4.37
CA TRP A 77 1.63 2.44 -4.89
C TRP A 77 2.18 2.79 -6.27
N ASP A 78 3.47 3.12 -6.33
CA ASP A 78 4.14 3.40 -7.60
C ASP A 78 4.53 2.11 -8.33
N GLU A 79 4.47 2.15 -9.67
CA GLU A 79 4.72 1.00 -10.53
C GLU A 79 3.78 -0.21 -10.29
N VAL A 80 2.52 0.03 -9.84
CA VAL A 80 1.49 -1.04 -9.71
C VAL A 80 1.34 -1.90 -10.97
N PRO A 81 1.33 -1.35 -12.21
CA PRO A 81 1.18 -2.19 -13.41
C PRO A 81 2.32 -3.20 -13.61
N MET A 82 3.46 -3.01 -12.93
CA MET A 82 4.59 -3.94 -12.94
C MET A 82 4.48 -5.01 -11.85
N ALA A 83 3.53 -4.85 -10.91
CA ALA A 83 3.27 -5.84 -9.88
C ALA A 83 2.51 -7.05 -10.46
N ASN A 84 2.73 -8.22 -9.85
CA ASN A 84 1.95 -9.41 -10.20
C ASN A 84 0.48 -9.19 -9.83
N ARG A 85 -0.45 -9.52 -10.74
CA ARG A 85 -1.89 -9.43 -10.48
C ARG A 85 -2.31 -10.13 -9.20
N LYS A 86 -1.73 -11.31 -8.91
CA LYS A 86 -1.99 -12.05 -7.67
C LYS A 86 -1.53 -11.32 -6.42
N ALA A 87 -0.43 -10.55 -6.51
CA ALA A 87 0.04 -9.72 -5.40
C ALA A 87 -0.94 -8.58 -5.11
N PHE A 88 -1.48 -7.96 -6.17
CA PHE A 88 -2.47 -6.91 -6.06
C PHE A 88 -3.80 -7.43 -5.48
N GLU A 89 -4.29 -8.56 -5.99
CA GLU A 89 -5.48 -9.25 -5.47
C GLU A 89 -5.30 -9.70 -4.01
N ALA A 90 -4.12 -10.21 -3.64
CA ALA A 90 -3.82 -10.59 -2.26
C ALA A 90 -3.89 -9.39 -1.31
N VAL A 91 -3.36 -8.22 -1.69
CA VAL A 91 -3.44 -7.00 -0.88
C VAL A 91 -4.89 -6.55 -0.72
N ASP A 92 -5.68 -6.53 -1.80
CA ASP A 92 -7.09 -6.19 -1.77
C ASP A 92 -7.90 -7.10 -0.83
N CYS A 93 -7.82 -8.42 -1.04
CA CYS A 93 -8.47 -9.40 -0.18
C CYS A 93 -8.08 -9.24 1.29
N THR A 94 -6.80 -8.96 1.54
CA THR A 94 -6.33 -8.80 2.92
C THR A 94 -6.86 -7.53 3.57
N PHE A 95 -6.93 -6.42 2.85
CA PHE A 95 -7.50 -5.18 3.42
C PHE A 95 -8.99 -5.32 3.69
N ARG A 96 -9.72 -6.02 2.80
CA ARG A 96 -11.14 -6.32 3.02
C ARG A 96 -11.36 -7.18 4.27
N ASP A 97 -10.58 -8.25 4.47
CA ASP A 97 -10.68 -9.10 5.67
C ASP A 97 -10.22 -8.37 6.95
N MET A 98 -9.17 -7.54 6.84
CA MET A 98 -8.60 -6.83 7.98
C MET A 98 -9.53 -5.71 8.48
N LEU A 99 -10.13 -4.96 7.55
CA LEU A 99 -11.01 -3.82 7.86
C LEU A 99 -12.47 -4.25 8.04
N GLY A 100 -12.85 -5.46 7.61
CA GLY A 100 -14.22 -5.95 7.64
C GLY A 100 -15.16 -5.20 6.68
N VAL A 101 -14.61 -4.59 5.63
CA VAL A 101 -15.33 -3.77 4.65
C VAL A 101 -15.22 -4.42 3.27
N ASP A 102 -16.35 -4.79 2.67
CA ASP A 102 -16.39 -5.40 1.32
C ASP A 102 -16.42 -4.33 0.21
N LEU A 103 -15.54 -3.35 0.31
CA LEU A 103 -15.23 -2.39 -0.75
C LEU A 103 -13.79 -2.65 -1.23
N PRO A 104 -13.43 -2.31 -2.47
CA PRO A 104 -12.05 -2.43 -2.93
C PRO A 104 -11.07 -1.83 -1.92
N PHE A 105 -10.05 -2.59 -1.56
CA PHE A 105 -9.02 -2.24 -0.57
C PHE A 105 -9.58 -1.90 0.82
N GLY A 106 -10.72 -2.48 1.18
CA GLY A 106 -11.46 -2.16 2.41
C GLY A 106 -11.85 -0.69 2.51
N GLY A 107 -12.09 -0.04 1.37
CA GLY A 107 -12.47 1.37 1.28
C GLY A 107 -11.29 2.35 1.33
N LYS A 108 -10.04 1.87 1.32
CA LYS A 108 -8.86 2.74 1.26
C LYS A 108 -8.68 3.34 -0.13
N VAL A 109 -8.33 4.63 -0.15
CA VAL A 109 -7.99 5.32 -1.40
C VAL A 109 -6.62 4.82 -1.87
N MET A 110 -6.58 4.25 -3.08
CA MET A 110 -5.36 3.82 -3.74
C MET A 110 -4.95 4.85 -4.79
N ILE A 111 -3.69 5.28 -4.77
CA ILE A 111 -3.10 6.30 -5.65
C ILE A 111 -1.92 5.71 -6.42
#